data_AF-A0A345QFC1-F1
#
_entry.id   AF-A0A345QFC1-F1
#
_cell.length_a   1.000
_cell.length_b   1.000
_cell.length_c   1.000
_cell.angle_alpha   90.00
_cell.angle_beta   90.00
_cell.angle_gamma   90.00
#
_symmetry.space_group_name_H-M   'P 1'
#
loop_
_entity.id
_entity.type
_entity.pdbx_description
1 polymer ?
#
loop_
_entity_poly.entity_id
_entity_poly.type
_entity_poly.pdbx_seq_one_letter_code
_entity_poly.pdbx_strand_id
1 'polypeptide(L)'
;MMLGLPLLYVGVVLILNGLWLRGRIDDREIILINLCVAGISFLVALHAALFAQAVGDVRSAAMVLLFAITYLWVAYNRITGCDGRGLGWFCLIVAITVIPMAASTLAQGTGFMFIWLGLCWAAWAVLWFMYFLLLTVQMPILKQTAYFTLFCGVFTGWMPGMILLFSISK
;
A
#
# COMPACT_ATOMS: atom_id res chain seq x y z
N MET A 1 -4.72 -4.80 -17.80
CA MET A 1 -4.30 -4.95 -16.39
C MET A 1 -5.22 -4.13 -15.51
N MET A 2 -5.85 -4.72 -14.48
CA MET A 2 -6.70 -3.98 -13.52
C MET A 2 -5.91 -3.14 -12.51
N LEU A 3 -4.58 -2.99 -12.64
CA LEU A 3 -3.69 -2.37 -11.65
C LEU A 3 -4.00 -0.89 -11.35
N GLY A 4 -4.55 -0.15 -12.31
CA GLY A 4 -4.91 1.26 -12.11
C GLY A 4 -5.96 1.47 -11.02
N LEU A 5 -6.93 0.55 -10.92
CA LEU A 5 -8.00 0.60 -9.93
C LEU A 5 -7.49 0.48 -8.47
N PRO A 6 -6.77 -0.60 -8.07
CA PRO A 6 -6.24 -0.70 -6.72
C PRO A 6 -5.21 0.39 -6.44
N LEU A 7 -4.37 0.81 -7.41
CA LEU A 7 -3.40 1.89 -7.17
C LEU A 7 -4.07 3.23 -6.86
N LEU A 8 -5.14 3.58 -7.58
CA LEU A 8 -5.91 4.79 -7.31
C LEU A 8 -6.40 4.80 -5.85
N TYR A 9 -7.07 3.72 -5.44
CA TYR A 9 -7.65 3.62 -4.10
C TYR A 9 -6.59 3.47 -3.01
N VAL A 10 -5.49 2.75 -3.26
CA VAL A 10 -4.30 2.70 -2.40
C VAL A 10 -3.74 4.11 -2.18
N GLY A 11 -3.66 4.91 -3.23
CA GLY A 11 -3.26 6.31 -3.13
C GLY A 11 -4.17 7.11 -2.20
N VAL A 12 -5.49 7.00 -2.41
CA VAL A 12 -6.50 7.70 -1.60
C VAL A 12 -6.41 7.30 -0.13
N VAL A 13 -6.35 5.99 0.18
CA VAL A 13 -6.29 5.54 1.58
C VAL A 13 -4.98 5.94 2.27
N LEU A 14 -3.86 5.95 1.55
CA LEU A 14 -2.58 6.42 2.10
C LEU A 14 -2.62 7.93 2.38
N ILE A 15 -3.21 8.73 1.47
CA ILE A 15 -3.39 10.17 1.70
C ILE A 15 -4.24 10.40 2.96
N LEU A 16 -5.40 9.73 3.06
CA LEU A 16 -6.29 9.89 4.20
C LEU A 16 -5.66 9.36 5.51
N ASN A 17 -4.96 8.22 5.48
CA ASN A 17 -4.23 7.71 6.65
C ASN A 17 -3.11 8.67 7.07
N GLY A 18 -2.43 9.31 6.12
CA GLY A 18 -1.42 10.32 6.42
C GLY A 18 -2.00 11.59 7.06
N LEU A 19 -3.17 12.05 6.60
CA LEU A 19 -3.90 13.17 7.23
C LEU A 19 -4.41 12.79 8.62
N TRP A 20 -4.94 11.58 8.77
CA TRP A 20 -5.38 11.03 10.05
C TRP A 20 -4.23 10.95 11.06
N LEU A 21 -3.05 10.45 10.69
CA LEU A 21 -1.86 10.45 11.54
C LEU A 21 -1.41 11.87 11.96
N ARG A 22 -1.81 12.91 11.22
CA ARG A 22 -1.56 14.33 11.58
C ARG A 22 -2.67 14.94 12.42
N GLY A 23 -3.66 14.16 12.86
CA GLY A 23 -4.81 14.62 13.63
C GLY A 23 -5.76 15.51 12.83
N ARG A 24 -5.80 15.35 11.50
CA ARG A 24 -6.68 16.13 10.61
C ARG A 24 -8.01 15.43 10.30
N ILE A 25 -8.12 14.15 10.63
CA ILE A 25 -9.29 13.29 10.44
C ILE A 25 -9.49 12.52 11.76
N ASP A 26 -10.74 12.29 12.16
CA ASP A 26 -11.06 11.52 13.36
C ASP A 26 -10.78 10.01 13.19
N ASP A 27 -10.46 9.33 14.30
CA ASP A 27 -10.16 7.90 14.33
C ASP A 27 -11.29 7.02 13.79
N ARG A 28 -12.56 7.42 13.97
CA ARG A 28 -13.70 6.63 13.48
C ARG A 28 -13.92 6.76 11.98
N GLU A 29 -13.59 7.91 11.42
CA GLU A 29 -13.79 8.19 10.00
C GLU A 29 -12.83 7.38 9.11
N ILE A 30 -11.62 7.08 9.62
CA ILE A 30 -10.62 6.35 8.85
C ILE A 30 -10.96 4.87 8.65
N ILE A 31 -11.91 4.33 9.44
CA ILE A 31 -12.38 2.94 9.33
C ILE A 31 -12.96 2.69 7.94
N LEU A 32 -13.82 3.59 7.46
CA LEU A 32 -14.57 3.41 6.22
C LEU A 32 -13.65 3.23 5.02
N ILE A 33 -12.71 4.16 4.82
CA ILE A 33 -11.82 4.10 3.66
C ILE A 33 -10.92 2.86 3.71
N ASN A 34 -10.41 2.50 4.88
CA ASN A 34 -9.55 1.31 5.01
C ASN A 34 -10.31 0.02 4.69
N LEU A 35 -11.57 -0.11 5.13
CA LEU A 35 -12.42 -1.26 4.75
C LEU A 35 -12.73 -1.27 3.25
N CYS A 36 -13.10 -0.13 2.66
CA CYS A 36 -13.39 -0.04 1.23
C CYS A 36 -12.18 -0.43 0.38
N VAL A 37 -11.00 0.11 0.68
CA VAL A 37 -9.80 -0.18 -0.10
C VAL A 37 -9.30 -1.61 0.13
N ALA A 38 -9.43 -2.15 1.35
CA ALA A 38 -9.19 -3.56 1.60
C ALA A 38 -10.11 -4.44 0.73
N GLY A 39 -11.41 -4.17 0.71
CA GLY A 39 -12.39 -4.92 -0.08
C GLY A 39 -12.12 -4.84 -1.58
N ILE A 40 -11.92 -3.63 -2.12
CA ILE A 40 -11.60 -3.43 -3.55
C ILE A 40 -10.31 -4.19 -3.92
N SER A 41 -9.25 -4.02 -3.13
CA SER A 41 -7.95 -4.66 -3.40
C SER A 41 -8.05 -6.17 -3.30
N PHE A 42 -8.80 -6.69 -2.33
CA PHE A 42 -9.06 -8.12 -2.18
C PHE A 42 -9.79 -8.70 -3.39
N LEU A 43 -10.86 -8.05 -3.87
CA LEU A 43 -11.61 -8.50 -5.05
C LEU A 43 -10.76 -8.48 -6.31
N VAL A 44 -9.94 -7.44 -6.50
CA VAL A 44 -9.01 -7.34 -7.64
C VAL A 44 -7.97 -8.46 -7.57
N ALA A 45 -7.40 -8.71 -6.40
CA ALA A 45 -6.42 -9.78 -6.23
C ALA A 45 -7.03 -11.17 -6.41
N LEU A 46 -8.24 -11.40 -5.90
CA LEU A 46 -8.96 -12.65 -6.06
C LEU A 46 -9.26 -12.93 -7.55
N HIS A 47 -9.73 -11.93 -8.29
CA HIS A 47 -9.90 -12.05 -9.74
C HIS A 47 -8.57 -12.38 -10.42
N ALA A 48 -7.49 -11.66 -10.09
CA ALA A 48 -6.17 -11.90 -10.70
C ALA A 48 -5.64 -13.32 -10.40
N ALA A 49 -5.89 -13.85 -9.19
CA ALA A 49 -5.46 -15.19 -8.80
C ALA A 49 -6.30 -16.29 -9.47
N LEU A 50 -7.63 -16.14 -9.53
CA LEU A 50 -8.54 -17.14 -10.10
C LEU A 50 -8.37 -17.29 -11.62
N PHE A 51 -8.06 -16.19 -12.32
CA PHE A 51 -7.87 -16.18 -13.77
C PHE A 51 -6.40 -16.10 -14.19
N ALA A 52 -5.47 -16.39 -13.27
CA ALA A 52 -4.04 -16.35 -13.53
C ALA A 52 -3.65 -17.28 -14.68
N GLN A 53 -2.88 -16.76 -15.64
CA GLN A 53 -2.33 -17.53 -16.76
C GLN A 53 -0.84 -17.78 -16.61
N ALA A 54 -0.17 -16.99 -15.76
CA ALA A 54 1.24 -17.13 -15.43
C ALA A 54 1.50 -16.92 -13.94
N VAL A 55 2.66 -17.41 -13.47
CA VAL A 55 3.14 -17.19 -12.10
C VAL A 55 3.24 -15.69 -11.76
N GLY A 56 3.46 -14.83 -12.77
CA GLY A 56 3.46 -13.38 -12.60
C GLY A 56 2.13 -12.80 -12.13
N ASP A 57 1.01 -13.37 -12.56
CA ASP A 57 -0.34 -12.93 -12.16
C ASP A 57 -0.60 -13.27 -10.70
N VAL A 58 -0.26 -14.52 -10.31
CA VAL A 58 -0.36 -14.99 -8.92
C VAL A 58 0.54 -14.16 -8.00
N ARG A 59 1.78 -13.87 -8.44
CA ARG A 59 2.70 -13.00 -7.69
C ARG A 59 2.11 -11.61 -7.47
N SER A 60 1.53 -11.02 -8.51
CA SER A 60 0.91 -9.70 -8.42
C SER A 60 -0.29 -9.70 -7.47
N ALA A 61 -1.15 -10.71 -7.54
CA ALA A 61 -2.26 -10.91 -6.63
C ALA A 61 -1.78 -11.04 -5.16
N ALA A 62 -0.73 -11.82 -4.92
CA ALA A 62 -0.14 -11.98 -3.59
C ALA A 62 0.33 -10.64 -3.01
N MET A 63 1.01 -9.81 -3.80
CA MET A 63 1.45 -8.49 -3.32
C MET A 63 0.27 -7.56 -3.01
N VAL A 64 -0.77 -7.55 -3.85
CA VAL A 64 -1.97 -6.75 -3.60
C VAL A 64 -2.70 -7.19 -2.32
N LEU A 65 -2.74 -8.51 -2.04
CA LEU A 65 -3.34 -9.03 -0.81
C LEU A 65 -2.59 -8.58 0.45
N LEU A 66 -1.25 -8.50 0.43
CA LEU A 66 -0.48 -7.96 1.57
C LEU A 66 -0.92 -6.53 1.91
N PHE A 67 -1.14 -5.69 0.90
CA PHE A 67 -1.62 -4.32 1.08
C PHE A 67 -3.08 -4.29 1.51
N ALA A 68 -3.94 -5.11 0.91
CA ALA A 68 -5.36 -5.22 1.31
C ALA A 68 -5.50 -5.59 2.80
N ILE A 69 -4.73 -6.56 3.26
CA ILE A 69 -4.71 -7.00 4.66
C ILE A 69 -4.20 -5.88 5.57
N THR A 70 -3.21 -5.10 5.12
CA THR A 70 -2.72 -3.92 5.88
C THR A 70 -3.88 -2.98 6.21
N TYR A 71 -4.67 -2.59 5.20
CA TYR A 71 -5.80 -1.66 5.40
C TYR A 71 -6.92 -2.30 6.22
N LEU A 72 -7.24 -3.57 5.98
CA LEU A 72 -8.22 -4.29 6.81
C LEU A 72 -7.82 -4.28 8.29
N TRP A 73 -6.53 -4.46 8.58
CA TRP A 73 -6.01 -4.45 9.93
C TRP A 73 -6.01 -3.05 10.55
N VAL A 74 -5.72 -2.00 9.77
CA VAL A 74 -5.89 -0.60 10.23
C VAL A 74 -7.33 -0.38 10.70
N ALA A 75 -8.31 -0.74 9.86
CA ALA A 75 -9.73 -0.63 10.23
C ALA A 75 -10.08 -1.48 11.46
N TYR A 76 -9.62 -2.73 11.51
CA TYR A 76 -9.85 -3.62 12.64
C TYR A 76 -9.35 -3.02 13.96
N ASN A 77 -8.11 -2.52 13.99
CA ASN A 77 -7.53 -1.90 15.19
C ASN A 77 -8.31 -0.67 15.66
N ARG A 78 -8.97 0.06 14.75
CA ARG A 78 -9.83 1.20 15.11
C ARG A 78 -11.19 0.75 15.65
N ILE A 79 -11.75 -0.33 15.13
CA ILE A 79 -13.00 -0.91 15.63
C ILE A 79 -12.82 -1.51 17.02
N THR A 80 -11.72 -2.24 17.24
CA THR A 80 -11.50 -2.99 18.49
C THR A 80 -10.72 -2.22 19.55
N GLY A 81 -10.08 -1.10 19.19
CA GLY A 81 -9.20 -0.37 20.10
C GLY A 81 -7.86 -1.06 20.36
N CYS A 82 -7.45 -2.03 19.53
CA CYS A 82 -6.13 -2.65 19.65
C CYS A 82 -5.00 -1.63 19.47
N ASP A 83 -3.88 -1.86 20.16
CA ASP A 83 -2.71 -0.96 20.23
C ASP A 83 -1.91 -0.87 18.91
N GLY A 84 -2.18 -1.76 17.95
CA GLY A 84 -1.54 -1.78 16.64
C GLY A 84 -0.20 -2.52 16.56
N ARG A 85 0.33 -3.10 17.65
CA ARG A 85 1.62 -3.80 17.62
C ARG A 85 1.62 -5.03 16.70
N GLY A 86 0.49 -5.74 16.62
CA GLY A 86 0.31 -6.86 15.69
C GLY A 86 0.41 -6.42 14.23
N LEU A 87 -0.21 -5.29 13.89
CA LEU A 87 -0.10 -4.67 12.57
C LEU A 87 1.35 -4.27 12.27
N GLY A 88 2.08 -3.69 13.23
CA GLY A 88 3.48 -3.33 13.01
C GLY A 88 4.37 -4.55 12.69
N TRP A 89 4.18 -5.69 13.35
CA TRP A 89 4.89 -6.93 13.00
C TRP A 89 4.54 -7.41 11.59
N PHE A 90 3.26 -7.36 11.21
CA PHE A 90 2.85 -7.67 9.85
C PHE A 90 3.51 -6.73 8.83
N CYS A 91 3.59 -5.43 9.14
CA CYS A 91 4.27 -4.46 8.29
C CYS A 91 5.76 -4.77 8.09
N LEU A 92 6.46 -5.31 9.10
CA LEU A 92 7.85 -5.75 8.93
C LEU A 92 7.97 -6.87 7.89
N ILE A 93 7.09 -7.87 7.95
CA ILE A 93 7.08 -8.98 7.00
C ILE A 93 6.77 -8.48 5.58
N VAL A 94 5.81 -7.56 5.44
CA VAL A 94 5.52 -6.93 4.15
C VAL A 94 6.75 -6.19 3.61
N ALA A 95 7.40 -5.36 4.44
CA ALA A 95 8.59 -4.61 4.04
C ALA A 95 9.70 -5.54 3.52
N ILE A 96 9.97 -6.65 4.21
CA ILE A 96 10.98 -7.63 3.77
C ILE A 96 10.55 -8.30 2.45
N THR A 97 9.27 -8.65 2.32
CA THR A 97 8.74 -9.39 1.17
C THR A 97 8.79 -8.58 -0.12
N VAL A 98 8.61 -7.26 -0.05
CA VAL A 98 8.57 -6.40 -1.24
C VAL A 98 9.96 -5.91 -1.69
N ILE A 99 11.02 -6.09 -0.89
CA ILE A 99 12.40 -5.72 -1.28
C ILE A 99 12.85 -6.46 -2.56
N PRO A 100 12.69 -7.79 -2.69
CA PRO A 100 12.99 -8.49 -3.94
C PRO A 100 12.21 -7.95 -5.15
N MET A 101 10.99 -7.44 -4.95
CA MET A 101 10.21 -6.82 -6.03
C MET A 101 10.85 -5.52 -6.50
N ALA A 102 11.33 -4.68 -5.58
CA ALA A 102 12.07 -3.47 -5.92
C ALA A 102 13.36 -3.80 -6.69
N ALA A 103 14.19 -4.69 -6.15
CA ALA A 103 15.46 -5.07 -6.75
C ALA A 103 15.29 -5.70 -8.14
N SER A 104 14.36 -6.64 -8.27
CA SER A 104 14.10 -7.30 -9.55
C SER A 104 13.52 -6.36 -10.60
N THR A 105 12.65 -5.40 -10.22
CA THR A 105 12.09 -4.42 -11.15
C THR A 105 13.17 -3.47 -11.68
N LEU A 106 14.08 -3.00 -10.80
CA LEU A 106 15.20 -2.13 -11.18
C LEU A 106 16.26 -2.86 -12.02
N ALA A 107 16.47 -4.16 -11.78
CA ALA A 107 17.46 -4.95 -12.52
C ALA A 107 17.00 -5.33 -13.94
N GLN A 108 15.68 -5.48 -14.15
CA GLN A 108 15.14 -6.02 -15.41
C GLN A 108 14.90 -4.97 -16.50
N GLY A 109 14.91 -3.66 -16.19
CA GLY A 109 14.55 -2.64 -17.17
C GLY A 109 15.24 -1.31 -16.96
N THR A 110 15.57 -0.65 -18.07
CA THR A 110 16.22 0.68 -18.10
C THR A 110 15.25 1.81 -18.46
N GLY A 111 13.98 1.50 -18.74
CA GLY A 111 12.96 2.48 -19.08
C GLY A 111 12.48 3.27 -17.87
N PHE A 112 12.08 4.54 -18.10
CA PHE A 112 11.56 5.43 -17.05
C PHE A 112 10.49 4.76 -16.17
N MET A 113 9.54 4.05 -16.77
CA MET A 113 8.46 3.37 -16.04
C MET A 113 8.98 2.23 -15.15
N PHE A 114 10.00 1.48 -15.57
CA PHE A 114 10.62 0.42 -14.76
C PHE A 114 11.38 1.00 -13.57
N ILE A 115 12.18 2.04 -13.82
CA ILE A 115 12.92 2.74 -12.77
C ILE A 115 11.94 3.30 -11.74
N TRP A 116 10.91 3.99 -12.20
CA TRP A 116 9.89 4.56 -11.33
C TRP A 116 9.12 3.51 -10.54
N LEU A 117 8.66 2.42 -11.17
CA LEU A 117 7.97 1.33 -10.47
C LEU A 117 8.88 0.66 -9.43
N GLY A 118 10.15 0.45 -9.76
CA GLY A 118 11.14 -0.08 -8.82
C GLY A 118 11.34 0.84 -7.61
N LEU A 119 11.38 2.16 -7.84
CA LEU A 119 11.42 3.16 -6.77
C LEU A 119 10.12 3.19 -5.94
N CYS A 120 8.94 2.96 -6.55
CA CYS A 120 7.69 2.80 -5.81
C CYS A 120 7.73 1.59 -4.87
N TRP A 121 8.20 0.43 -5.34
CA TRP A 121 8.38 -0.75 -4.49
C TRP A 121 9.35 -0.49 -3.32
N ALA A 122 10.45 0.22 -3.58
CA ALA A 122 11.39 0.60 -2.53
C ALA A 122 10.76 1.57 -1.51
N ALA A 123 9.99 2.55 -1.99
CA ALA A 123 9.27 3.48 -1.12
C ALA A 123 8.22 2.77 -0.25
N TRP A 124 7.51 1.77 -0.79
CA TRP A 124 6.61 0.93 0.00
C TRP A 124 7.38 0.07 1.02
N ALA A 125 8.52 -0.52 0.66
CA ALA A 125 9.34 -1.23 1.64
C ALA A 125 9.69 -0.33 2.85
N VAL A 126 10.14 0.90 2.57
CA VAL A 126 10.48 1.89 3.61
C VAL A 126 9.24 2.28 4.42
N LEU A 127 8.10 2.55 3.78
CA LEU A 127 6.90 3.01 4.47
C LEU A 127 6.37 1.94 5.44
N TRP A 128 6.29 0.69 5.01
CA TRP A 128 5.86 -0.40 5.88
C TRP A 128 6.86 -0.65 7.02
N PHE A 129 8.16 -0.51 6.76
CA PHE A 129 9.16 -0.54 7.83
C PHE A 129 8.98 0.60 8.84
N MET A 130 8.67 1.82 8.38
CA MET A 130 8.34 2.94 9.28
C MET A 130 7.09 2.65 10.13
N TYR A 131 6.09 1.95 9.60
CA TYR A 131 4.94 1.50 10.39
C TYR A 131 5.32 0.46 11.44
N PHE A 132 6.24 -0.46 11.16
CA PHE A 132 6.80 -1.37 12.18
C PHE A 132 7.49 -0.58 13.30
N LEU A 133 8.36 0.37 12.95
CA LEU A 133 9.06 1.20 13.92
C LEU A 133 8.09 2.04 14.77
N LEU A 134 7.05 2.60 14.13
CA LEU A 134 6.04 3.41 14.81
C LEU A 134 5.13 2.56 15.73
N LEU A 135 4.60 1.45 15.23
CA LEU A 135 3.55 0.68 15.91
C LEU A 135 4.09 -0.39 16.86
N THR A 136 5.17 -1.09 16.50
CA THR A 136 5.70 -2.18 17.32
C THR A 136 6.83 -1.70 18.20
N VAL A 137 7.83 -1.03 17.61
CA VAL A 137 8.99 -0.51 18.35
C VAL A 137 8.62 0.75 19.15
N GLN A 138 7.50 1.40 18.81
CA GLN A 138 7.01 2.62 19.48
C GLN A 138 8.01 3.78 19.39
N MET A 139 8.73 3.87 18.27
CA MET A 139 9.62 4.99 18.01
C MET A 139 8.81 6.28 17.79
N PRO A 140 9.28 7.45 18.28
CA PRO A 140 8.56 8.71 18.19
C PRO A 140 8.68 9.37 16.80
N ILE A 141 8.42 8.61 15.73
CA ILE A 141 8.55 9.02 14.32
C ILE A 141 7.20 9.32 13.65
N LEU A 142 6.14 9.50 14.43
CA LEU A 142 4.77 9.66 13.93
C LEU A 142 4.63 10.76 12.86
N LYS A 143 5.32 11.91 13.04
CA LYS A 143 5.29 13.00 12.06
C LYS A 143 5.94 12.60 10.73
N GLN A 144 7.10 11.97 10.81
CA GLN A 144 7.88 11.50 9.65
C GLN A 144 7.10 10.44 8.89
N THR A 145 6.56 9.44 9.61
CA THR A 145 5.72 8.40 9.01
C THR A 145 4.51 9.02 8.31
N ALA A 146 3.80 9.96 8.95
CA ALA A 146 2.63 10.60 8.35
C ALA A 146 2.97 11.34 7.04
N TYR A 147 4.05 12.12 7.01
CA TYR A 147 4.47 12.82 5.78
C TYR A 147 4.92 11.84 4.70
N PHE A 148 5.59 10.76 5.07
CA PHE A 148 5.98 9.74 4.11
C PHE A 148 4.78 8.94 3.58
N THR A 149 3.78 8.65 4.41
CA THR A 149 2.50 8.08 3.97
C THR A 149 1.81 8.99 2.97
N LEU A 150 1.74 10.29 3.23
CA LEU A 150 1.18 11.29 2.29
C LEU A 150 1.95 11.30 0.97
N PHE A 151 3.28 11.35 1.03
CA PHE A 151 4.15 11.30 -0.15
C PHE A 151 3.89 10.06 -0.99
N CYS A 152 3.92 8.87 -0.38
CA CYS A 152 3.62 7.61 -1.07
C CYS A 152 2.20 7.62 -1.64
N GLY A 153 1.20 8.10 -0.88
CA GLY A 153 -0.17 8.18 -1.34
C GLY A 153 -0.32 8.99 -2.62
N VAL A 154 0.35 10.13 -2.73
CA VAL A 154 0.32 10.97 -3.94
C VAL A 154 1.14 10.37 -5.08
N PHE A 155 2.43 10.12 -4.86
CA PHE A 155 3.40 9.86 -5.93
C PHE A 155 3.51 8.38 -6.33
N THR A 156 3.12 7.46 -5.45
CA THR A 156 3.25 6.01 -5.69
C THR A 156 1.90 5.30 -5.81
N GLY A 157 0.80 5.91 -5.35
CA GLY A 157 -0.56 5.38 -5.51
C GLY A 157 -1.43 6.21 -6.45
N TRP A 158 -1.86 7.38 -6.01
CA TRP A 158 -2.93 8.16 -6.65
C TRP A 158 -2.58 8.62 -8.06
N MET A 159 -1.46 9.33 -8.21
CA MET A 159 -1.00 9.82 -9.51
C MET A 159 -0.72 8.68 -10.51
N PRO A 160 0.05 7.62 -10.16
CA PRO A 160 0.14 6.40 -10.95
C PRO A 160 -1.19 5.79 -11.36
N GLY A 161 -2.12 5.65 -10.41
CA GLY A 161 -3.43 5.06 -10.65
C GLY A 161 -4.22 5.86 -11.68
N MET A 162 -4.22 7.20 -11.54
CA MET A 162 -4.80 8.11 -12.52
C MET A 162 -4.14 7.94 -13.90
N ILE A 163 -2.81 7.97 -13.97
CA ILE A 163 -2.10 7.80 -15.25
C ILE A 163 -2.50 6.47 -15.89
N LEU A 164 -2.44 5.34 -15.18
CA LEU A 164 -2.75 4.03 -15.75
C LEU A 164 -4.21 3.88 -16.21
N LEU A 165 -5.16 4.51 -15.51
CA LEU A 165 -6.58 4.47 -15.86
C LEU A 165 -6.89 5.33 -17.10
N PHE A 166 -6.24 6.50 -17.22
CA PHE A 166 -6.51 7.46 -18.28
C PHE A 166 -5.51 7.42 -19.45
N SER A 167 -4.39 6.69 -19.32
CA SER A 167 -3.41 6.52 -20.40
C SER A 167 -3.84 5.49 -21.45
N ILE A 168 -4.99 4.82 -21.28
CA ILE A 168 -5.52 3.77 -22.18
C ILE A 168 -6.77 4.27 -22.92
N SER A 169 -6.77 5.52 -23.40
CA SER A 169 -7.70 5.97 -24.44
C SER A 169 -6.94 6.45 -25.68
N LYS A 170 -6.22 5.52 -26.33
CA LYS A 170 -5.88 5.60 -27.76
C LYS A 170 -5.94 4.21 -28.36
#